data_AF-A0A965N104-F1
#
_entry.id   AF-A0A965N104-F1
#
_cell.length_a   1.000
_cell.length_b   1.000
_cell.length_c   1.000
_cell.angle_alpha   90.00
_cell.angle_beta   90.00
_cell.angle_gamma   90.00
#
_symmetry.space_group_name_H-M   'P 1'
#
loop_
_entity.id
_entity.type
_entity.pdbx_description
1 polymer ?
#
loop_
_entity_poly.entity_id
_entity_poly.type
_entity_poly.pdbx_seq_one_letter_code
_entity_poly.pdbx_strand_id
1 'polypeptide(L)'
;PGEADDEYVKAFSKINDEFNKGPDKRWDNNVMQGMNIGYLTTAALMGAGKDLTRPGIIKYIEGNASKLSSAALAPLGYSAKTHEAYTGFWIGKYDATAVLKPIDGTRKLWTTDSANGSVTELNYTRPAIAADALPKVG
;
A
#
# COMPACT_ATOMS: atom_id res chain seq x y z
N PRO A 1 7.04 3.65 9.06
CA PRO A 1 5.69 3.91 9.59
C PRO A 1 5.70 4.91 10.78
N GLY A 2 6.58 5.92 10.74
CA GLY A 2 6.77 6.85 11.86
C GLY A 2 5.80 8.03 11.87
N GLU A 3 4.87 8.09 10.91
CA GLU A 3 3.86 9.14 10.79
C GLU A 3 2.58 8.68 11.49
N ALA A 4 2.46 8.92 12.78
CA ALA A 4 1.35 8.43 13.60
C ALA A 4 -0.03 9.02 13.21
N ASP A 5 -0.03 10.15 12.50
CA ASP A 5 -1.24 10.79 11.98
C ASP A 5 -1.70 10.21 10.64
N ASP A 6 -0.88 9.40 9.97
CA ASP A 6 -1.29 8.67 8.78
C ASP A 6 -2.34 7.61 9.15
N GLU A 7 -3.49 7.65 8.47
CA GLU A 7 -4.64 6.81 8.79
C GLU A 7 -4.35 5.29 8.71
N TYR A 8 -3.52 4.86 7.76
CA TYR A 8 -3.14 3.46 7.60
C TYR A 8 -2.10 3.06 8.64
N VAL A 9 -1.13 3.93 8.91
CA VAL A 9 -0.15 3.70 9.99
C VAL A 9 -0.87 3.53 11.32
N LYS A 10 -1.81 4.43 11.64
CA LYS A 10 -2.59 4.41 12.87
C LYS A 10 -3.47 3.18 12.99
N ALA A 11 -4.16 2.79 11.92
CA ALA A 11 -5.01 1.61 11.93
C ALA A 11 -4.19 0.32 12.06
N PHE A 12 -3.12 0.19 11.27
CA PHE A 12 -2.30 -1.02 11.27
C PHE A 12 -1.46 -1.14 12.54
N SER A 13 -0.95 -0.05 13.12
CA SER A 13 -0.26 -0.10 14.41
C SER A 13 -1.20 -0.58 15.52
N LYS A 14 -2.45 -0.06 15.56
CA LYS A 14 -3.47 -0.52 16.51
C LYS A 14 -3.76 -2.02 16.36
N ILE A 15 -3.93 -2.51 15.13
CA ILE A 15 -4.15 -3.94 14.86
C ILE A 15 -2.93 -4.77 15.29
N ASN A 16 -1.71 -4.30 15.02
CA ASN A 16 -0.50 -4.97 15.47
C ASN A 16 -0.44 -5.04 17.01
N ASP A 17 -0.70 -3.94 17.71
CA ASP A 17 -0.71 -3.91 19.18
C ASP A 17 -1.78 -4.85 19.76
N GLU A 18 -2.94 -4.93 19.13
CA GLU A 18 -4.06 -5.76 19.56
C GLU A 18 -3.80 -7.25 19.33
N PHE A 19 -3.24 -7.65 18.19
CA PHE A 19 -3.18 -9.06 17.78
C PHE A 19 -1.78 -9.67 17.76
N ASN A 20 -0.71 -8.87 17.62
CA ASN A 20 0.65 -9.39 17.68
C ASN A 20 1.08 -9.63 19.14
N LYS A 21 0.68 -10.79 19.68
CA LYS A 21 1.03 -11.24 21.04
C LYS A 21 2.28 -12.13 21.07
N GLY A 22 2.98 -12.25 19.95
CA GLY A 22 4.22 -13.01 19.84
C GLY A 22 5.37 -12.42 20.67
N PRO A 23 6.51 -13.12 20.73
CA PRO A 23 7.70 -12.63 21.43
C PRO A 23 8.29 -11.36 20.81
N ASP A 24 8.13 -11.16 19.49
CA ASP A 24 8.49 -9.93 18.78
C ASP A 24 7.25 -9.12 18.44
N LYS A 25 7.16 -7.92 19.02
CA LYS A 25 6.04 -6.98 18.88
C LYS A 25 6.44 -5.69 18.18
N ARG A 26 7.58 -5.70 17.47
CA ARG A 26 8.13 -4.50 16.83
C ARG A 26 7.11 -3.90 15.86
N TRP A 27 7.04 -2.57 15.84
CA TRP A 27 6.36 -1.81 14.80
C TRP A 27 7.40 -1.15 13.90
N ASP A 28 7.52 -1.64 12.67
CA ASP A 28 8.49 -1.15 11.68
C ASP A 28 7.96 -1.27 10.25
N ASN A 29 8.74 -0.81 9.28
CA ASN A 29 8.33 -0.79 7.87
C ASN A 29 8.00 -2.18 7.30
N ASN A 30 8.72 -3.24 7.67
CA ASN A 30 8.45 -4.60 7.22
C ASN A 30 7.12 -5.11 7.78
N VAL A 31 6.84 -4.84 9.06
CA VAL A 31 5.55 -5.19 9.68
C VAL A 31 4.41 -4.45 8.99
N MET A 32 4.54 -3.13 8.80
CA MET A 32 3.57 -2.34 8.04
C MET A 32 3.37 -2.87 6.61
N GLN A 33 4.45 -3.23 5.91
CA GLN A 33 4.39 -3.79 4.56
C GLN A 33 3.66 -5.13 4.53
N GLY A 34 3.97 -6.05 5.47
CA GLY A 34 3.29 -7.34 5.59
C GLY A 34 1.79 -7.18 5.85
N MET A 35 1.41 -6.26 6.75
CA MET A 35 0.00 -5.95 7.01
C MET A 35 -0.69 -5.37 5.76
N ASN A 36 -0.03 -4.48 5.03
CA ASN A 36 -0.55 -3.94 3.78
C ASN A 36 -0.75 -5.02 2.70
N ILE A 37 0.17 -5.98 2.59
CA ILE A 37 0.02 -7.15 1.69
C ILE A 37 -1.18 -8.00 2.10
N GLY A 38 -1.37 -8.23 3.41
CA GLY A 38 -2.54 -8.95 3.92
C GLY A 38 -3.86 -8.23 3.65
N TYR A 39 -3.88 -6.91 3.83
CA TYR A 39 -5.03 -6.05 3.52
C TYR A 39 -5.39 -6.12 2.04
N LEU A 40 -4.41 -5.95 1.14
CA LEU A 40 -4.61 -6.04 -0.31
C LEU A 40 -5.04 -7.42 -0.78
N THR A 41 -4.46 -8.47 -0.20
CA THR A 41 -4.85 -9.86 -0.49
C THR A 41 -6.31 -10.10 -0.11
N THR A 42 -6.72 -9.62 1.07
CA THR A 42 -8.11 -9.70 1.53
C THR A 42 -9.04 -8.94 0.60
N ALA A 43 -8.67 -7.74 0.15
CA ALA A 43 -9.43 -6.97 -0.83
C ALA A 43 -9.60 -7.75 -2.16
N ALA A 44 -8.52 -8.34 -2.67
CA ALA A 44 -8.56 -9.13 -3.90
C ALA A 44 -9.45 -10.38 -3.78
N LEU A 45 -9.41 -11.06 -2.62
CA LEU A 45 -10.29 -12.20 -2.33
C LEU A 45 -11.76 -11.77 -2.27
N MET A 46 -12.07 -10.66 -1.58
CA MET A 46 -13.43 -10.13 -1.51
C MET A 46 -13.97 -9.77 -2.89
N GLY A 47 -13.13 -9.13 -3.71
CA GLY A 47 -13.52 -8.69 -5.05
C GLY A 47 -13.65 -9.82 -6.08
N ALA A 48 -12.85 -10.89 -5.95
CA ALA A 48 -12.98 -12.09 -6.77
C ALA A 48 -14.30 -12.84 -6.50
N GLY A 49 -14.92 -12.65 -5.33
CA GLY A 49 -16.20 -13.23 -4.96
C GLY A 49 -16.11 -14.63 -4.33
N LYS A 50 -17.25 -15.30 -4.19
CA LYS A 50 -17.37 -16.56 -3.42
C LYS A 50 -16.74 -17.77 -4.13
N ASP A 51 -16.74 -17.78 -5.46
CA ASP A 51 -16.17 -18.86 -6.27
C ASP A 51 -14.67 -18.65 -6.47
N LEU A 52 -13.93 -18.74 -5.36
CA LEU A 52 -12.51 -18.42 -5.32
C LEU A 52 -11.68 -19.42 -6.13
N THR A 53 -11.09 -18.91 -7.21
CA THR A 53 -10.10 -19.64 -8.00
C THR A 53 -8.87 -18.77 -8.20
N ARG A 54 -7.69 -19.38 -8.31
CA ARG A 54 -6.46 -18.64 -8.61
C ARG A 54 -6.59 -17.77 -9.89
N PRO A 55 -7.14 -18.29 -11.01
CA PRO A 55 -7.39 -17.45 -12.19
C PRO A 55 -8.38 -16.30 -11.93
N GLY A 56 -9.43 -16.52 -11.12
CA GLY A 56 -10.39 -15.48 -10.77
C GLY A 56 -9.76 -14.32 -9.99
N ILE A 57 -8.88 -14.64 -9.02
CA ILE A 57 -8.14 -13.63 -8.24
C ILE A 57 -7.19 -12.84 -9.14
N ILE A 58 -6.44 -13.52 -10.01
CA ILE A 58 -5.54 -12.86 -10.97
C ILE A 58 -6.34 -11.90 -11.86
N LYS A 59 -7.43 -12.38 -12.47
CA LYS A 59 -8.29 -11.57 -13.32
C LYS A 59 -8.87 -10.36 -12.59
N TYR A 60 -9.26 -10.52 -11.31
CA TYR A 60 -9.75 -9.42 -10.51
C TYR A 60 -8.68 -8.35 -10.30
N ILE A 61 -7.47 -8.77 -9.90
CA ILE A 61 -6.32 -7.87 -9.68
C ILE A 61 -5.95 -7.15 -10.98
N GLU A 62 -5.83 -7.86 -12.10
CA GLU A 62 -5.52 -7.27 -13.41
C GLU A 62 -6.53 -6.19 -13.85
N GLY A 63 -7.79 -6.29 -13.43
CA GLY A 63 -8.85 -5.34 -13.78
C GLY A 63 -9.09 -4.23 -12.76
N ASN A 64 -8.67 -4.41 -11.50
CA ASN A 64 -9.12 -3.55 -10.40
C ASN A 64 -8.03 -3.11 -9.42
N ALA A 65 -6.78 -3.56 -9.57
CA ALA A 65 -5.73 -3.26 -8.59
C ALA A 65 -5.55 -1.76 -8.33
N SER A 66 -5.64 -0.92 -9.35
CA SER A 66 -5.50 0.54 -9.23
C SER A 66 -6.60 1.21 -8.40
N LYS A 67 -7.74 0.53 -8.20
CA LYS A 67 -8.87 1.00 -7.38
C LYS A 67 -8.79 0.53 -5.93
N LEU A 68 -7.90 -0.41 -5.63
CA LEU A 68 -7.78 -0.95 -4.27
C LEU A 68 -7.16 0.09 -3.35
N SER A 69 -7.81 0.28 -2.21
CA SER A 69 -7.23 1.03 -1.09
C SER A 69 -5.99 0.31 -0.56
N SER A 70 -4.97 1.05 -0.14
CA SER A 70 -3.73 0.47 0.42
C SER A 70 -2.97 1.52 1.23
N ALA A 71 -2.06 1.09 2.09
CA ALA A 71 -1.19 1.99 2.83
C ALA A 71 -0.16 2.71 1.94
N ALA A 72 0.09 2.20 0.74
CA ALA A 72 1.03 2.81 -0.19
C ALA A 72 0.48 4.11 -0.78
N LEU A 73 1.39 5.02 -1.08
CA LEU A 73 1.06 6.35 -1.59
C LEU A 73 1.01 6.41 -3.11
N ALA A 74 1.09 5.25 -3.77
CA ALA A 74 0.99 5.07 -5.22
C ALA A 74 -0.03 3.95 -5.52
N PRO A 75 -0.69 3.96 -6.69
CA PRO A 75 -1.61 2.91 -7.07
C PRO A 75 -0.87 1.63 -7.46
N LEU A 76 -1.58 0.50 -7.41
CA LEU A 76 -1.11 -0.74 -8.02
C LEU A 76 -1.35 -0.72 -9.54
N GLY A 77 -0.30 -1.02 -10.31
CA GLY A 77 -0.27 -1.08 -11.77
C GLY A 77 -0.41 -2.49 -12.34
N TYR A 78 -1.07 -3.42 -11.65
CA TYR A 78 -1.32 -4.75 -12.21
C TYR A 78 -2.31 -4.68 -13.38
N SER A 79 -1.99 -5.38 -14.46
CA SER A 79 -2.85 -5.65 -15.61
C SER A 79 -2.42 -6.93 -16.31
N ALA A 80 -3.17 -7.37 -17.33
CA ALA A 80 -2.76 -8.50 -18.17
C ALA A 80 -1.43 -8.29 -18.91
N LYS A 81 -0.87 -7.08 -18.92
CA LYS A 81 0.39 -6.73 -19.62
C LYS A 81 1.53 -6.33 -18.69
N THR A 82 1.24 -5.90 -17.47
CA THR A 82 2.25 -5.42 -16.52
C THR A 82 1.94 -5.90 -15.10
N HIS A 83 2.98 -6.34 -14.40
CA HIS A 83 2.93 -6.79 -13.00
C HIS A 83 3.84 -5.96 -12.08
N GLU A 84 3.90 -4.65 -12.33
CA GLU A 84 4.84 -3.71 -11.71
C GLU A 84 4.60 -3.41 -10.22
N ALA A 85 3.52 -3.94 -9.62
CA ALA A 85 3.07 -3.55 -8.28
C ALA A 85 2.83 -2.05 -8.18
N TYR A 86 3.58 -1.27 -7.39
CA TYR A 86 3.35 0.17 -7.25
C TYR A 86 4.03 0.98 -8.35
N THR A 87 3.28 1.88 -8.99
CA THR A 87 3.77 2.69 -10.13
C THR A 87 4.39 4.02 -9.71
N GLY A 88 4.84 4.16 -8.46
CA GLY A 88 5.30 5.46 -7.97
C GLY A 88 6.08 5.38 -6.69
N PHE A 89 7.08 6.25 -6.58
CA PHE A 89 8.01 6.29 -5.46
C PHE A 89 8.22 7.71 -4.98
N TRP A 90 8.39 7.87 -3.67
CA TRP A 90 8.86 9.12 -3.07
C TRP A 90 10.23 8.88 -2.46
N ILE A 91 11.04 9.93 -2.42
CA ILE A 91 12.40 9.87 -1.88
C ILE A 91 12.41 10.63 -0.55
N GLY A 92 13.02 10.02 0.46
CA GLY A 92 13.18 10.62 1.77
C GLY A 92 14.62 10.54 2.28
N LYS A 93 14.87 11.30 3.33
CA LYS A 93 16.09 11.28 4.13
C LYS A 93 15.73 10.89 5.56
N TYR A 94 16.53 10.00 6.16
CA TYR A 94 16.39 9.68 7.58
C TYR A 94 16.81 10.86 8.45
N ASP A 95 15.99 11.19 9.44
CA ASP A 95 16.37 12.12 10.51
C ASP A 95 17.22 11.43 11.59
N ALA A 96 17.63 12.20 12.61
CA ALA A 96 18.45 11.70 13.72
C ALA A 96 17.77 10.59 14.56
N THR A 97 16.45 10.41 14.39
CA THR A 97 15.64 9.37 15.06
C THR A 97 15.33 8.18 14.13
N ALA A 98 16.01 8.09 12.99
CA ALA A 98 15.79 7.07 11.97
C ALA A 98 14.36 7.05 11.39
N VAL A 99 13.66 8.19 11.42
CA VAL A 99 12.38 8.37 10.71
C VAL A 99 12.66 8.91 9.31
N LEU A 100 12.10 8.25 8.30
CA LEU A 100 12.23 8.69 6.90
C LEU A 100 11.32 9.90 6.67
N LYS A 101 11.91 11.07 6.37
CA LYS A 101 11.21 12.33 6.08
C LYS A 101 11.37 12.74 4.62
N PRO A 102 10.41 13.45 4.00
CA PRO A 102 10.60 14.01 2.66
C PRO A 102 11.80 14.98 2.62
N ILE A 103 12.56 14.98 1.51
CA ILE A 103 13.77 15.80 1.38
C ILE A 103 13.48 17.31 1.45
N ASP A 104 12.28 17.74 1.04
CA ASP A 104 11.86 19.16 1.01
C ASP A 104 10.59 19.44 1.83
N GLY A 105 10.36 18.65 2.89
CA GLY A 105 9.22 18.80 3.81
C GLY A 105 7.85 18.35 3.25
N THR A 106 7.64 18.43 1.94
CA THR A 106 6.44 17.89 1.27
C THR A 106 6.77 16.60 0.54
N ARG A 107 5.96 15.56 0.75
CA ARG A 107 6.11 14.30 0.02
C ARG A 107 5.59 14.47 -1.42
N LYS A 108 6.48 14.26 -2.39
CA LYS A 108 6.14 14.14 -3.82
C LYS A 108 6.39 12.74 -4.31
N LEU A 109 5.51 12.23 -5.14
CA LEU A 109 5.67 10.95 -5.80
C LEU A 109 6.12 11.15 -7.25
N TRP A 110 6.97 10.25 -7.69
CA TRP A 110 7.56 10.25 -9.01
C TRP A 110 7.31 8.91 -9.68
N THR A 111 7.05 8.96 -10.98
CA THR A 111 6.84 7.78 -11.83
C THR A 111 7.64 7.93 -13.12
N THR A 112 7.97 6.79 -13.72
CA THR A 112 8.53 6.69 -15.08
C THR A 112 8.15 5.34 -15.67
N ASP A 113 8.50 5.08 -16.93
CA ASP A 113 8.34 3.77 -17.55
C ASP A 113 9.55 2.86 -17.29
N SER A 114 9.44 1.58 -17.63
CA SER A 114 10.53 0.60 -17.50
C SER A 114 11.63 0.75 -18.56
N ALA A 115 11.59 1.79 -19.39
CA ALA A 115 12.52 2.05 -20.47
C ALA A 115 13.32 3.34 -20.18
N ASN A 116 13.14 4.38 -21.00
CA ASN A 116 13.88 5.64 -20.92
C ASN A 116 12.95 6.86 -20.84
N GLY A 117 11.71 6.65 -20.38
CA GLY A 117 10.76 7.71 -20.12
C GLY A 117 11.30 8.75 -19.14
N SER A 118 10.78 9.97 -19.28
CA SER A 118 11.10 11.05 -18.34
C SER A 118 10.44 10.77 -16.98
N VAL A 119 11.17 11.08 -15.91
CA VAL A 119 10.59 11.08 -14.56
C VAL A 119 9.59 12.23 -14.44
N THR A 120 8.36 11.91 -14.08
CA THR A 120 7.27 12.88 -13.94
C THR A 120 6.59 12.75 -12.58
N GLU A 121 5.98 13.83 -12.10
CA GLU A 121 5.27 13.84 -10.83
C GLU A 121 3.99 13.00 -10.95
N LEU A 122 3.83 12.01 -10.06
CA LEU A 122 2.65 11.17 -9.98
C LEU A 122 1.58 11.87 -9.13
N ASN A 123 0.55 12.37 -9.79
CA ASN A 123 -0.62 12.95 -9.15
C ASN A 123 -1.60 11.83 -8.75
N TYR A 124 -1.43 11.30 -7.55
CA TYR A 124 -2.30 10.25 -7.01
C TYR A 124 -2.87 10.65 -5.65
N THR A 125 -4.18 10.47 -5.50
CA THR A 125 -4.87 10.60 -4.21
C THR A 125 -5.10 9.21 -3.65
N ARG A 126 -4.39 8.87 -2.56
CA ARG A 126 -4.57 7.60 -1.86
C ARG A 126 -5.98 7.51 -1.28
N PRO A 127 -6.77 6.47 -1.58
CA PRO A 127 -8.07 6.26 -0.95
C PRO A 127 -7.93 6.15 0.56
N ALA A 128 -8.86 6.77 1.29
CA ALA A 128 -8.93 6.66 2.73
C ALA A 128 -9.14 5.21 3.17
N ILE A 129 -8.60 4.85 4.34
CA ILE A 129 -8.92 3.55 4.95
C ILE A 129 -10.36 3.58 5.48
N ALA A 130 -11.07 2.45 5.40
CA ALA A 130 -12.40 2.36 6.00
C ALA A 130 -12.34 2.50 7.52
N ALA A 131 -13.42 3.00 8.13
CA ALA A 131 -13.48 3.23 9.59
C ALA A 131 -13.29 1.97 10.43
N ASP A 132 -13.67 0.80 9.90
CA ASP A 132 -13.47 -0.51 10.53
C ASP A 132 -12.12 -1.15 10.17
N ALA A 133 -11.26 -0.44 9.44
CA ALA A 133 -9.97 -0.89 8.93
C ALA A 133 -10.04 -2.15 8.04
N LEU A 134 -11.23 -2.50 7.55
CA LEU A 134 -11.42 -3.62 6.63
C LEU A 134 -11.43 -3.12 5.18
N PRO A 135 -10.80 -3.84 4.24
CA PRO A 135 -10.85 -3.47 2.83
C PRO A 135 -12.30 -3.47 2.32
N LYS A 136 -12.59 -2.49 1.46
CA LYS A 136 -13.88 -2.37 0.77
C LYS A 136 -13.63 -2.53 -0.72
N VAL A 137 -14.44 -3.38 -1.34
CA VAL A 137 -14.48 -3.56 -2.80
C VAL A 137 -15.86 -3.09 -3.26
N GLY A 138 -15.88 -2.17 -4.24
CA GLY A 138 -17.08 -1.65 -4.90
C GLY A 138 -17.18 -2.18 -6.32
#